data_AF-A0A242DFB7-F1
#
_entry.id   AF-A0A242DFB7-F1
#
_cell.length_a   1.000
_cell.length_b   1.000
_cell.length_c   1.000
_cell.angle_alpha   90.00
_cell.angle_beta   90.00
_cell.angle_gamma   90.00
#
_symmetry.space_group_name_H-M   'P 1'
#
loop_
_entity.id
_entity.type
_entity.pdbx_description
1 polymer ?
#
loop_
_entity_poly.entity_id
_entity_poly.type
_entity_poly.pdbx_seq_one_letter_code
_entity_poly.pdbx_strand_id
1 'polypeptide(L)'
;MQSIESRVKTRESLEKKIELKEKYRSIEEITDICGIRIITYFSDDVDKIANMIKRDFELDEINSVDKRETDDPTKFGYVSLHYIASLKADRLRLSEAHRLYTSRCV
;
A
#
# COMPACT_ATOMS: atom_id res chain seq x y z
N MET A 1 -3.78 -13.59 -11.69
CA MET A 1 -4.04 -12.20 -11.23
C MET A 1 -5.36 -11.74 -11.83
N GLN A 2 -6.31 -11.25 -11.01
CA GLN A 2 -7.65 -10.87 -11.48
C GLN A 2 -7.71 -9.40 -11.90
N SER A 3 -7.27 -8.51 -11.02
CA SER A 3 -7.24 -7.06 -11.29
C SER A 3 -6.23 -6.35 -10.39
N ILE A 4 -5.70 -5.23 -10.89
CA ILE A 4 -4.96 -4.24 -10.11
C ILE A 4 -5.73 -2.94 -10.21
N GLU A 5 -6.17 -2.43 -9.07
CA GLU A 5 -6.75 -1.10 -8.95
C GLU A 5 -5.77 -0.18 -8.26
N SER A 6 -5.68 1.07 -8.72
CA SER A 6 -4.87 2.07 -8.04
C SER A 6 -5.68 3.33 -7.83
N ARG A 7 -5.57 3.92 -6.65
CA ARG A 7 -6.32 5.10 -6.27
C ARG A 7 -5.38 6.11 -5.61
N VAL A 8 -5.50 7.37 -6.02
CA VAL A 8 -4.99 8.50 -5.23
C VAL A 8 -6.12 8.97 -4.34
N LYS A 9 -5.80 9.26 -3.09
CA LYS A 9 -6.74 9.83 -2.15
C LYS A 9 -7.13 11.23 -2.62
N THR A 10 -8.43 11.55 -2.57
CA THR A 10 -8.89 12.91 -2.91
C THR A 10 -8.45 13.88 -1.84
N ARG A 11 -8.29 15.16 -2.21
CA ARG A 11 -7.96 16.24 -1.26
C ARG A 11 -8.90 16.27 -0.06
N GLU A 12 -10.21 16.20 -0.29
CA GLU A 12 -11.22 16.16 0.78
C GLU A 12 -11.03 14.97 1.73
N SER A 13 -10.68 13.79 1.20
CA SER A 13 -10.43 12.59 2.04
C SER A 13 -9.12 12.71 2.81
N LEU A 14 -8.13 13.42 2.27
CA LEU A 14 -6.86 13.69 2.91
C LEU A 14 -7.04 14.70 4.05
N GLU A 15 -7.72 15.82 3.79
CA GLU A 15 -8.06 16.85 4.78
C GLU A 15 -8.79 16.24 5.97
N LYS A 16 -9.88 15.49 5.73
CA LYS A 16 -10.60 14.77 6.80
C LYS A 16 -9.70 13.83 7.61
N LYS A 17 -8.74 13.16 6.97
CA LYS A 17 -7.82 12.26 7.69
C LYS A 17 -6.84 13.04 8.57
N ILE A 18 -6.35 14.19 8.10
CA ILE A 18 -5.45 15.05 8.86
C ILE A 18 -6.17 15.59 10.09
N GLU A 19 -7.38 16.14 9.91
CA GLU A 19 -8.23 16.66 10.98
C GLU A 19 -8.57 15.58 12.02
N LEU A 20 -8.92 14.36 11.59
CA LEU A 20 -9.33 13.30 12.51
C LEU A 20 -8.19 12.70 13.36
N LYS A 21 -6.95 12.75 12.87
CA LYS A 21 -5.83 12.03 13.49
C LYS A 21 -4.89 12.95 14.27
N GLU A 22 -4.93 14.27 14.03
CA GLU A 22 -4.14 15.35 14.68
C GLU A 22 -2.68 15.00 15.02
N LYS A 23 -2.07 14.09 14.27
CA LYS A 23 -0.73 13.54 14.57
C LYS A 23 0.28 13.77 13.45
N TYR A 24 -0.20 14.25 12.30
CA TYR A 24 0.61 14.47 11.11
C TYR A 24 1.15 15.90 11.12
N ARG A 25 2.47 16.03 11.13
CA ARG A 25 3.23 17.28 11.05
C ARG A 25 3.65 17.59 9.62
N SER A 26 3.75 16.57 8.77
CA SER A 26 4.07 16.73 7.36
C SER A 26 3.34 15.72 6.48
N ILE A 27 3.29 15.99 5.17
CA ILE A 27 2.55 15.13 4.22
C ILE A 27 3.23 13.76 4.04
N GLU A 28 4.55 13.70 4.26
CA GLU A 28 5.35 12.48 4.16
C GLU A 28 4.97 11.45 5.24
N GLU A 29 4.39 11.88 6.36
CA GLU A 29 3.92 10.97 7.43
C GLU A 29 2.59 10.29 7.08
N ILE A 30 1.94 10.70 6.00
CA ILE A 30 0.64 10.16 5.58
C ILE A 30 0.86 8.98 4.63
N THR A 31 0.71 7.78 5.17
CA THR A 31 1.05 6.51 4.49
C THR A 31 0.05 6.04 3.43
N ASP A 32 -1.12 6.66 3.28
CA ASP A 32 -2.22 6.20 2.39
C ASP A 32 -2.63 7.21 1.31
N ILE A 33 -1.70 8.07 0.88
CA ILE A 33 -1.95 9.02 -0.22
C ILE A 33 -2.20 8.26 -1.53
N CYS A 34 -1.36 7.27 -1.82
CA CYS A 34 -1.49 6.39 -2.96
C CYS A 34 -1.73 4.95 -2.47
N GLY A 35 -2.83 4.35 -2.91
CA GLY A 35 -3.18 2.97 -2.59
C GLY A 35 -3.23 2.11 -3.83
N ILE A 36 -2.64 0.92 -3.77
CA ILE A 36 -2.77 -0.12 -4.79
C ILE A 36 -3.52 -1.29 -4.16
N ARG A 37 -4.56 -1.76 -4.83
CA ARG A 37 -5.31 -2.96 -4.45
C ARG A 37 -5.08 -4.02 -5.51
N ILE A 38 -4.51 -5.14 -5.10
CA ILE A 38 -4.28 -6.29 -5.96
C ILE A 38 -5.28 -7.37 -5.54
N ILE A 39 -6.10 -7.81 -6.49
CA ILE A 39 -7.09 -8.86 -6.27
C ILE A 39 -6.60 -10.12 -6.98
N THR A 40 -6.44 -11.19 -6.21
CA THR A 40 -6.03 -12.51 -6.71
C THR A 40 -7.17 -13.51 -6.57
N TYR A 41 -7.20 -14.48 -7.47
CA TYR A 41 -8.17 -15.59 -7.41
C TYR A 41 -7.80 -16.61 -6.33
N PHE A 42 -6.50 -16.76 -6.06
CA PHE A 42 -5.97 -17.76 -5.15
C PHE A 42 -5.18 -17.09 -4.02
N SER A 43 -5.23 -17.69 -2.84
CA SER A 43 -4.43 -17.31 -1.67
C SER A 43 -2.93 -17.40 -1.94
N ASP A 44 -2.49 -18.44 -2.63
CA ASP A 44 -1.07 -18.70 -2.88
C ASP A 44 -0.42 -17.60 -3.74
N ASP A 45 -1.21 -16.93 -4.58
CA ASP A 45 -0.74 -15.79 -5.35
C ASP A 45 -0.52 -14.54 -4.47
N VAL A 46 -1.24 -14.42 -3.36
CA VAL A 46 -1.04 -13.34 -2.37
C VAL A 46 0.37 -13.45 -1.80
N ASP A 47 0.81 -14.64 -1.42
CA ASP A 47 2.16 -14.85 -0.86
C ASP A 47 3.27 -14.60 -1.88
N LYS A 48 3.08 -15.01 -3.14
CA LYS A 48 4.03 -14.69 -4.22
C LYS A 48 4.18 -13.18 -4.40
N ILE A 49 3.06 -12.46 -4.45
CA ILE A 49 3.06 -11.00 -4.60
C ILE A 49 3.67 -10.33 -3.36
N ALA A 50 3.35 -10.81 -2.17
CA ALA A 50 3.93 -10.33 -0.92
C ALA A 50 5.45 -10.44 -0.93
N ASN A 51 5.98 -11.58 -1.35
CA ASN A 51 7.43 -11.79 -1.47
C ASN A 51 8.08 -10.88 -2.53
N MET A 52 7.40 -10.63 -3.65
CA MET A 52 7.87 -9.67 -4.65
C MET A 52 7.92 -8.24 -4.08
N ILE A 53 6.88 -7.82 -3.35
CA ILE A 53 6.83 -6.49 -2.72
C ILE A 53 7.96 -6.36 -1.68
N LYS A 54 8.14 -7.36 -0.81
CA LYS A 54 9.24 -7.41 0.18
C LYS A 54 10.62 -7.27 -0.46
N ARG A 55 10.82 -7.88 -1.63
CA ARG A 55 12.09 -7.80 -2.37
C ARG A 55 12.31 -6.41 -2.97
N ASP A 56 11.29 -5.83 -3.58
CA ASP A 56 11.43 -4.64 -4.43
C ASP A 56 11.15 -3.30 -3.73
N PHE A 57 10.47 -3.31 -2.57
CA PHE A 57 10.09 -2.14 -1.79
C PHE A 57 10.64 -2.19 -0.36
N GLU A 58 10.70 -1.03 0.29
CA GLU A 58 10.93 -0.90 1.74
C GLU A 58 9.58 -0.99 2.44
N LEU A 59 9.37 -2.08 3.19
CA LEU A 59 8.16 -2.26 3.98
C LEU A 59 8.30 -1.64 5.37
N ASP A 60 7.26 -0.92 5.76
CA ASP A 60 7.05 -0.55 7.15
C ASP A 60 6.35 -1.72 7.86
N GLU A 61 7.14 -2.65 8.40
CA GLU A 61 6.63 -3.84 9.10
C GLU A 61 5.83 -3.47 10.36
N ILE A 62 6.07 -2.29 10.97
CA ILE A 62 5.36 -1.84 12.18
C ILE A 62 3.92 -1.44 11.82
N ASN A 63 3.73 -0.77 10.69
CA ASN A 63 2.41 -0.30 10.26
C ASN A 63 1.71 -1.24 9.26
N SER A 64 2.40 -2.28 8.78
CA SER A 64 1.83 -3.33 7.94
C SER A 64 1.05 -4.34 8.79
N VAL A 65 -0.09 -4.83 8.27
CA VAL A 65 -0.99 -5.72 9.00
C VAL A 65 -1.37 -6.90 8.11
N ASP A 66 -1.01 -8.11 8.54
CA ASP A 66 -1.53 -9.33 7.98
C ASP A 66 -2.79 -9.76 8.72
N LYS A 67 -3.95 -9.48 8.13
CA LYS A 67 -5.24 -9.87 8.73
C LYS A 67 -5.48 -11.38 8.63
N ARG A 68 -4.66 -12.13 7.89
CA ARG A 68 -4.73 -13.61 7.83
C ARG A 68 -4.34 -14.26 9.15
N GLU A 69 -3.39 -13.66 9.86
CA GLU A 69 -2.91 -14.17 11.15
C GLU A 69 -3.82 -13.76 12.32
N THR A 70 -4.75 -12.84 12.10
CA THR A 70 -5.59 -12.25 13.15
C THR A 70 -7.03 -12.75 13.15
N ASP A 71 -7.46 -13.52 12.15
CA ASP A 71 -8.86 -13.94 12.05
C ASP A 71 -9.14 -15.29 12.74
N ASP A 72 -10.18 -15.25 13.55
CA ASP A 72 -10.87 -16.40 14.12
C ASP A 72 -11.28 -17.36 12.98
N PRO A 73 -10.90 -18.66 13.04
CA PRO A 73 -11.18 -19.63 11.96
C PRO A 73 -12.68 -19.82 11.66
N THR A 74 -13.58 -19.24 12.46
CA THR A 74 -15.02 -19.24 12.22
C THR A 74 -15.52 -18.11 11.29
N LYS A 75 -14.70 -17.09 10.98
CA LYS A 75 -15.07 -16.02 10.04
C LYS A 75 -14.74 -16.41 8.60
N PHE A 76 -15.72 -16.98 7.91
CA PHE A 76 -15.70 -17.04 6.44
C PHE A 76 -15.81 -15.62 5.87
N GLY A 77 -14.68 -15.03 5.46
CA GLY A 77 -14.63 -13.68 4.90
C GLY A 77 -13.33 -13.37 4.18
N TYR A 78 -13.38 -12.42 3.23
CA TYR A 78 -12.25 -11.99 2.41
C TYR A 78 -11.04 -11.57 3.27
N VAL A 79 -9.97 -12.35 3.21
CA VAL A 79 -8.75 -12.08 3.96
C VAL A 79 -7.86 -11.13 3.17
N SER A 80 -7.31 -10.11 3.84
CA SER A 80 -6.56 -9.03 3.19
C SER A 80 -5.20 -8.82 3.84
N LEU A 81 -4.18 -8.68 3.01
CA LEU A 81 -2.82 -8.34 3.41
C LEU A 81 -2.59 -6.85 3.16
N HIS A 82 -2.32 -6.10 4.23
CA HIS A 82 -2.11 -4.65 4.16
C HIS A 82 -0.63 -4.34 4.33
N TYR A 83 0.04 -3.95 3.24
CA TYR A 83 1.41 -3.44 3.30
C TYR A 83 1.45 -1.93 3.16
N ILE A 84 2.22 -1.29 4.05
CA ILE A 84 2.70 0.07 3.85
C ILE A 84 4.12 -0.04 3.32
N ALA A 85 4.30 0.44 2.10
CA ALA A 85 5.54 0.27 1.35
C ALA A 85 6.00 1.61 0.79
N SER A 86 7.31 1.82 0.79
CA SER A 86 7.99 2.94 0.14
C SER A 86 8.97 2.43 -0.91
N LEU A 87 9.28 3.26 -1.90
CA LEU A 87 10.28 2.92 -2.91
C LEU A 87 11.68 2.95 -2.28
N LYS A 88 12.46 1.91 -2.53
CA LYS A 88 13.88 1.88 -2.15
C LYS A 88 14.62 3.06 -2.76
N ALA A 89 15.50 3.69 -1.99
CA ALA A 89 16.28 4.85 -2.45
C ALA A 89 17.05 4.58 -3.76
N ASP A 90 17.52 3.34 -3.96
CA ASP A 90 18.23 2.94 -5.18
C ASP A 90 17.34 2.93 -6.44
N ARG A 91 16.03 2.71 -6.28
CA ARG A 91 15.07 2.74 -7.40
C ARG A 91 14.67 4.16 -7.80
N LEU A 92 14.82 5.15 -6.92
CA LEU A 92 14.57 6.58 -7.24
C LEU A 92 15.56 7.13 -8.27
N ARG A 93 16.71 6.47 -8.48
CA ARG A 93 17.76 6.88 -9.42
C ARG A 93 17.55 6.39 -10.85
N LEU A 94 16.58 5.51 -11.09
CA LEU A 94 16.26 5.00 -12.42
C LEU A 94 15.23 5.91 -13.10
N SER A 95 15.47 6.24 -14.38
CA SER A 95 14.59 7.09 -15.21
C SER A 95 13.14 6.58 -15.30
N GLU A 96 12.91 5.29 -15.08
CA GLU A 96 11.58 4.68 -14.99
C GLU A 96 10.80 5.10 -13.75
N ALA A 97 11.48 5.34 -12.61
CA ALA A 97 10.86 5.90 -11.41
C ALA A 97 10.43 7.36 -11.62
N HIS A 98 11.17 8.11 -12.45
CA HIS A 98 10.79 9.46 -12.86
C HIS A 98 9.51 9.46 -13.71
N ARG A 99 9.24 8.38 -14.48
CA ARG A 99 7.99 8.22 -15.23
C ARG A 99 6.80 7.88 -14.32
N LEU A 100 7.02 7.09 -13.27
CA LEU A 100 6.01 6.83 -12.24
C LEU A 100 5.68 8.09 -11.41
N TYR A 101 6.68 8.94 -11.15
CA TYR A 101 6.49 10.26 -10.52
C TYR A 101 5.75 11.24 -11.44
N THR A 102 6.11 11.29 -12.73
CA THR A 102 5.53 12.22 -13.72
C THR A 102 4.12 11.83 -14.17
N SER A 103 3.77 10.55 -14.10
CA SER A 103 2.41 10.09 -14.46
C SER A 103 1.39 10.31 -13.35
N ARG A 104 1.81 10.80 -12.18
CA ARG A 104 0.93 10.85 -11.01
C ARG A 104 1.50 11.78 -9.93
N CYS A 105 1.42 13.09 -10.16
CA CYS A 105 1.37 14.12 -9.11
C CYS A 105 1.18 15.51 -9.75
N VAL A 106 -0.01 15.73 -10.31
CA VAL A 106 -0.83 16.94 -10.07
C VAL A 106 -2.26 16.45 -9.83
#